data_AF-A0A3A0C565-F1
#
_entry.id   AF-A0A3A0C565-F1
#
_cell.length_a   1.000
_cell.length_b   1.000
_cell.length_c   1.000
_cell.angle_alpha   90.00
_cell.angle_beta   90.00
_cell.angle_gamma   90.00
#
_symmetry.space_group_name_H-M   'P 1'
#
loop_
_entity.id
_entity.type
_entity.pdbx_description
1 polymer ?
#
loop_
_entity_poly.entity_id
_entity_poly.type
_entity_poly.pdbx_seq_one_letter_code
_entity_poly.pdbx_strand_id
1 'polypeptide(L)'
;MKKFTLTFILLSTLLAGANLRADDGYRLWLKYDVITNPQKLQAYKKEIKGWMIIGDSPTLTAAQGELQAGLNGLLGIAVPNLKQASEGAIIAAVYANISSRIASDLSNKLDGLGPEGFVILNTTFDKKRVVLITANSDIGVLYGVFHFLRLLQTHEAIENLDITSSPRIKLRVLNHWDNLNRTVERGYAGFSLWDWHRLPDYIHPYYRDYARANASLGINGTVLNNVNANALILTPHYLEKVAALANVFRPYGLKIYLSIRFSAPIDIGGLKVSDPLDPQVQQWWKKKA
;
A
#
# COMPACT_ATOMS: atom_id res chain seq x y z
N MET A 1 23.00 50.37 20.76
CA MET A 1 22.53 49.95 19.42
C MET A 1 23.08 48.58 19.01
N LYS A 2 24.41 48.33 18.97
CA LYS A 2 24.99 47.02 18.53
C LYS A 2 24.47 45.77 19.27
N LYS A 3 24.21 45.84 20.60
CA LYS A 3 23.67 44.69 21.37
C LYS A 3 22.22 44.33 20.99
N PHE A 4 21.38 45.33 20.73
CA PHE A 4 19.98 45.11 20.32
C PHE A 4 19.88 44.51 18.92
N THR A 5 20.74 44.95 18.00
CA THR A 5 20.81 44.40 16.64
C THR A 5 21.24 42.92 16.65
N LEU A 6 22.20 42.56 17.52
CA LEU A 6 22.66 41.18 17.65
C LEU A 6 21.57 40.27 18.24
N THR A 7 20.85 40.72 19.27
CA THR A 7 19.73 39.96 19.86
C THR A 7 18.58 39.78 18.88
N PHE A 8 18.25 40.81 18.08
CA PHE A 8 17.20 40.73 17.07
C PHE A 8 17.56 39.77 15.93
N ILE A 9 18.83 39.78 15.48
CA ILE A 9 19.35 38.82 14.49
C ILE A 9 19.31 37.39 15.05
N LEU A 10 19.72 37.18 16.32
CA LEU A 10 19.69 35.85 16.94
C LEU A 10 18.26 35.31 17.09
N LEU A 11 17.31 36.17 17.46
CA LEU A 11 15.92 35.78 17.64
C LEU A 11 15.24 35.46 16.30
N SER A 12 15.56 36.22 15.24
CA SER A 12 15.05 35.98 13.90
C SER A 12 15.64 34.73 13.24
N THR A 13 16.91 34.38 13.50
CA THR A 13 17.49 33.11 13.03
C THR A 13 16.94 31.90 13.79
N LEU A 14 16.71 32.01 15.11
CA LEU A 14 16.06 30.96 15.91
C LEU A 14 14.60 30.71 15.49
N LEU A 15 13.85 31.77 15.17
CA LEU A 15 12.47 31.67 14.66
C LEU A 15 12.41 31.13 13.22
N ALA A 16 13.41 31.41 12.39
CA ALA A 16 13.51 30.87 11.02
C ALA A 16 13.84 29.36 11.01
N GLY A 17 14.61 28.87 11.99
CA GLY A 17 14.97 27.44 12.11
C GLY A 17 13.84 26.53 12.60
N ALA A 18 12.87 27.07 13.35
CA ALA A 18 11.80 26.28 13.99
C ALA A 18 10.80 25.64 13.01
N ASN A 19 10.75 26.12 11.75
CA ASN A 19 9.84 25.62 10.71
C ASN A 19 10.51 24.72 9.67
N LEU A 20 11.81 24.45 9.80
CA LEU A 20 12.50 23.48 8.93
C LEU A 20 12.23 22.07 9.45
N ARG A 21 11.12 21.47 9.01
CA ARG A 21 10.95 20.02 9.10
C ARG A 21 11.74 19.38 7.98
N ALA A 22 12.97 18.98 8.28
CA ALA A 22 13.74 18.13 7.39
C ALA A 22 12.97 16.83 7.13
N ASP A 23 13.08 16.33 5.90
CA ASP A 23 12.53 15.04 5.51
C ASP A 23 13.27 13.92 6.26
N ASP A 24 12.56 13.22 7.14
CA ASP A 24 13.10 12.13 7.95
C ASP A 24 13.11 10.77 7.20
N GLY A 25 12.61 10.74 5.97
CA GLY A 25 12.55 9.55 5.13
C GLY A 25 11.41 8.58 5.47
N TYR A 26 10.60 8.82 6.51
CA TYR A 26 9.55 7.89 6.96
C TYR A 26 8.54 7.55 5.86
N ARG A 27 8.22 8.53 5.01
CA ARG A 27 7.21 8.40 3.93
C ARG A 27 7.74 7.72 2.66
N LEU A 28 9.03 7.39 2.61
CA LEU A 28 9.70 6.79 1.45
C LEU A 28 9.40 7.59 0.16
N TRP A 29 8.84 6.97 -0.87
CA TRP A 29 8.46 7.63 -2.12
C TRP A 29 7.01 8.14 -2.14
N LEU A 30 6.18 7.81 -1.13
CA LEU A 30 4.79 8.27 -1.03
C LEU A 30 4.70 9.67 -0.39
N LYS A 31 5.56 10.58 -0.89
CA LYS A 31 5.61 11.97 -0.51
C LYS A 31 4.56 12.74 -1.29
N TYR A 32 3.36 12.83 -0.71
CA TYR A 32 2.29 13.69 -1.21
C TYR A 32 2.51 15.14 -0.76
N ASP A 33 3.71 15.65 -1.01
CA ASP A 33 4.01 17.07 -0.81
C ASP A 33 3.45 17.88 -1.97
N VAL A 34 3.11 19.15 -1.72
CA VAL A 34 2.53 20.01 -2.76
C VAL A 34 3.47 20.07 -3.96
N ILE A 35 2.91 19.85 -5.15
CA ILE A 35 3.65 19.89 -6.40
C ILE A 35 4.30 21.27 -6.57
N THR A 36 5.63 21.26 -6.71
CA THR A 36 6.44 22.48 -6.70
C THR A 36 6.43 23.20 -8.04
N ASN A 37 6.16 22.48 -9.15
CA ASN A 37 6.01 23.08 -10.47
C ASN A 37 4.65 23.81 -10.57
N PRO A 38 4.62 25.16 -10.65
CA PRO A 38 3.36 25.90 -10.59
C PRO A 38 2.47 25.65 -11.81
N GLN A 39 3.04 25.48 -13.01
CA GLN A 39 2.27 25.22 -14.23
C GLN A 39 1.55 23.87 -14.13
N LYS A 40 2.26 22.82 -13.67
CA LYS A 40 1.67 21.49 -13.46
C LYS A 40 0.63 21.49 -12.36
N LEU A 41 0.90 22.15 -11.22
CA LEU A 41 -0.05 22.28 -10.14
C LEU A 41 -1.36 22.94 -10.59
N GLN A 42 -1.28 24.02 -11.36
CA GLN A 42 -2.46 24.72 -11.90
C GLN A 42 -3.20 23.88 -12.94
N ALA A 43 -2.49 23.16 -13.82
CA ALA A 43 -3.10 22.23 -14.77
C ALA A 43 -3.89 21.14 -14.03
N TYR A 44 -3.30 20.50 -13.03
CA TYR A 44 -4.00 19.47 -12.24
C TYR A 44 -5.19 20.02 -11.46
N LYS A 45 -5.09 21.21 -10.84
CA LYS A 45 -6.24 21.86 -10.19
C LYS A 45 -7.35 22.21 -11.17
N LYS A 46 -7.00 22.48 -12.43
CA LYS A 46 -7.98 22.74 -13.49
C LYS A 46 -8.70 21.46 -13.90
N GLU A 47 -8.00 20.35 -14.05
CA GLU A 47 -8.58 19.08 -14.50
C GLU A 47 -9.28 18.29 -13.39
N ILE A 48 -8.74 18.31 -12.16
CA ILE A 48 -9.22 17.52 -11.02
C ILE A 48 -10.17 18.36 -10.18
N LYS A 49 -11.48 18.06 -10.26
CA LYS A 49 -12.55 18.80 -9.55
C LYS A 49 -13.12 18.06 -8.35
N GLY A 50 -12.85 16.77 -8.25
CA GLY A 50 -13.33 15.92 -7.17
C GLY A 50 -12.93 14.48 -7.43
N TRP A 51 -13.21 13.62 -6.47
CA TRP A 51 -12.98 12.19 -6.61
C TRP A 51 -14.15 11.39 -6.04
N MET A 52 -14.32 10.16 -6.49
CA MET A 52 -15.27 9.20 -5.93
C MET A 52 -14.76 7.77 -6.12
N ILE A 53 -15.00 6.91 -5.12
CA ILE A 53 -14.79 5.47 -5.23
C ILE A 53 -16.15 4.77 -5.14
N ILE A 54 -16.40 3.83 -6.03
CA ILE A 54 -17.65 3.04 -6.04
C ILE A 54 -17.36 1.65 -5.49
N GLY A 55 -17.93 1.37 -4.31
CA GLY A 55 -17.76 0.15 -3.54
C GLY A 55 -17.19 0.43 -2.15
N ASP A 56 -17.37 -0.51 -1.22
CA ASP A 56 -17.11 -0.33 0.21
C ASP A 56 -16.25 -1.45 0.82
N SER A 57 -15.61 -2.28 -0.02
CA SER A 57 -14.72 -3.32 0.46
C SER A 57 -13.53 -2.73 1.24
N PRO A 58 -12.86 -3.51 2.11
CA PRO A 58 -11.68 -3.02 2.84
C PRO A 58 -10.58 -2.49 1.92
N THR A 59 -10.38 -3.11 0.75
CA THR A 59 -9.39 -2.68 -0.24
C THR A 59 -9.79 -1.39 -0.93
N LEU A 60 -11.07 -1.22 -1.29
CA LEU A 60 -11.56 0.03 -1.87
C LEU A 60 -11.55 1.17 -0.83
N THR A 61 -11.79 0.87 0.44
CA THR A 61 -11.61 1.81 1.56
C THR A 61 -10.15 2.24 1.71
N ALA A 62 -9.19 1.31 1.56
CA ALA A 62 -7.77 1.65 1.53
C ALA A 62 -7.42 2.54 0.32
N ALA A 63 -7.95 2.21 -0.87
CA ALA A 63 -7.78 3.03 -2.07
C ALA A 63 -8.36 4.43 -1.91
N GLN A 64 -9.50 4.56 -1.21
CA GLN A 64 -10.14 5.83 -0.90
C GLN A 64 -9.23 6.70 -0.03
N GLY A 65 -8.72 6.13 1.07
CA GLY A 65 -7.81 6.84 1.96
C GLY A 65 -6.54 7.30 1.23
N GLU A 66 -6.01 6.46 0.33
CA GLU A 66 -4.81 6.79 -0.43
C GLU A 66 -5.06 7.88 -1.48
N LEU A 67 -6.15 7.78 -2.26
CA LEU A 67 -6.52 8.78 -3.26
C LEU A 67 -6.79 10.14 -2.61
N GLN A 68 -7.52 10.16 -1.49
CA GLN A 68 -7.79 11.37 -0.73
C GLN A 68 -6.50 12.02 -0.21
N ALA A 69 -5.62 11.23 0.45
CA ALA A 69 -4.37 11.74 0.98
C ALA A 69 -3.44 12.25 -0.14
N GLY A 70 -3.35 11.50 -1.24
CA GLY A 70 -2.55 11.83 -2.41
C GLY A 70 -2.99 13.12 -3.08
N LEU A 71 -4.27 13.21 -3.43
CA LEU A 71 -4.83 14.40 -4.08
C LEU A 71 -4.73 15.63 -3.18
N ASN A 72 -5.06 15.50 -1.90
CA ASN A 72 -5.02 16.63 -0.98
C ASN A 72 -3.59 17.17 -0.78
N GLY A 73 -2.64 16.25 -0.60
CA GLY A 73 -1.24 16.59 -0.43
C GLY A 73 -0.63 17.21 -1.69
N LEU A 74 -0.72 16.51 -2.82
CA LEU A 74 -0.09 16.92 -4.08
C LEU A 74 -0.66 18.23 -4.62
N LEU A 75 -1.96 18.48 -4.45
CA LEU A 75 -2.60 19.71 -4.92
C LEU A 75 -2.60 20.83 -3.85
N GLY A 76 -2.27 20.52 -2.60
CA GLY A 76 -2.29 21.47 -1.49
C GLY A 76 -3.67 22.08 -1.23
N ILE A 77 -4.74 21.35 -1.55
CA ILE A 77 -6.15 21.74 -1.36
C ILE A 77 -6.96 20.54 -0.90
N ALA A 78 -8.08 20.75 -0.21
CA ALA A 78 -9.03 19.67 0.06
C ALA A 78 -9.85 19.37 -1.20
N VAL A 79 -9.51 18.29 -1.90
CA VAL A 79 -10.26 17.83 -3.08
C VAL A 79 -11.53 17.12 -2.60
N PRO A 80 -12.73 17.54 -3.05
CA PRO A 80 -13.98 17.03 -2.51
C PRO A 80 -14.24 15.58 -2.92
N ASN A 81 -14.75 14.79 -1.97
CA ASN A 81 -15.38 13.50 -2.23
C ASN A 81 -16.79 13.74 -2.81
N LEU A 82 -17.05 13.21 -4.00
CA LEU A 82 -18.28 13.44 -4.75
C LEU A 82 -19.29 12.32 -4.49
N LYS A 83 -20.58 12.69 -4.35
CA LYS A 83 -21.69 11.72 -4.25
C LYS A 83 -22.19 11.25 -5.63
N GLN A 84 -21.89 12.00 -6.67
CA GLN A 84 -22.35 11.79 -8.04
C GLN A 84 -21.24 12.21 -9.00
N ALA A 85 -21.23 11.64 -10.21
CA ALA A 85 -20.27 12.01 -11.23
C ALA A 85 -20.40 13.50 -11.59
N SER A 86 -19.26 14.18 -11.69
CA SER A 86 -19.16 15.56 -12.15
C SER A 86 -18.05 15.71 -13.19
N GLU A 87 -18.06 16.81 -13.94
CA GLU A 87 -16.98 17.13 -14.86
C GLU A 87 -15.64 17.22 -14.12
N GLY A 88 -14.59 16.59 -14.64
CA GLY A 88 -13.26 16.57 -14.03
C GLY A 88 -13.15 15.70 -12.76
N ALA A 89 -14.09 14.76 -12.55
CA ALA A 89 -14.00 13.82 -11.45
C ALA A 89 -12.96 12.72 -11.73
N ILE A 90 -12.26 12.27 -10.68
CA ILE A 90 -11.52 11.01 -10.66
C ILE A 90 -12.43 9.93 -10.10
N ILE A 91 -12.76 8.92 -10.90
CA ILE A 91 -13.64 7.82 -10.49
C ILE A 91 -12.81 6.54 -10.40
N ALA A 92 -12.86 5.83 -9.27
CA ALA A 92 -12.23 4.52 -9.12
C ALA A 92 -13.26 3.44 -8.76
N ALA A 93 -13.30 2.33 -9.52
CA ALA A 93 -14.29 1.27 -9.29
C ALA A 93 -13.92 -0.05 -9.99
N VAL A 94 -14.42 -1.17 -9.46
CA VAL A 94 -14.42 -2.45 -10.19
C VAL A 94 -15.36 -2.35 -11.39
N TYR A 95 -14.88 -2.78 -12.55
CA TYR A 95 -15.57 -2.61 -13.83
C TYR A 95 -16.99 -3.18 -13.84
N ALA A 96 -17.16 -4.37 -13.29
CA ALA A 96 -18.45 -5.06 -13.22
C ALA A 96 -19.54 -4.23 -12.50
N ASN A 97 -19.15 -3.31 -11.60
CA ASN A 97 -20.08 -2.47 -10.84
C ASN A 97 -20.48 -1.19 -11.59
N ILE A 98 -19.81 -0.87 -12.71
CA ILE A 98 -19.94 0.41 -13.40
C ILE A 98 -20.08 0.32 -14.92
N SER A 99 -20.05 -0.88 -15.51
CA SER A 99 -20.04 -1.08 -16.97
C SER A 99 -21.24 -0.44 -17.68
N SER A 100 -22.39 -0.31 -17.01
CA SER A 100 -23.59 0.36 -17.55
C SER A 100 -23.55 1.89 -17.49
N ARG A 101 -22.58 2.47 -16.76
CA ARG A 101 -22.46 3.92 -16.51
C ARG A 101 -21.41 4.60 -17.37
N ILE A 102 -20.61 3.81 -18.09
CA ILE A 102 -19.57 4.27 -19.00
C ILE A 102 -20.10 4.26 -20.44
N ALA A 103 -19.67 5.23 -21.25
CA ALA A 103 -20.11 5.32 -22.65
C ALA A 103 -19.40 4.29 -23.56
N SER A 104 -18.18 3.88 -23.23
CA SER A 104 -17.39 2.92 -23.99
C SER A 104 -17.30 1.57 -23.27
N ASP A 105 -17.45 0.48 -24.03
CA ASP A 105 -17.18 -0.86 -23.51
C ASP A 105 -15.67 -1.05 -23.33
N LEU A 106 -15.24 -1.34 -22.10
CA LEU A 106 -13.84 -1.58 -21.76
C LEU A 106 -13.53 -3.07 -21.61
N SER A 107 -14.48 -3.97 -21.90
CA SER A 107 -14.31 -5.41 -21.73
C SER A 107 -13.06 -5.92 -22.45
N ASN A 108 -12.81 -5.46 -23.69
CA ASN A 108 -11.60 -5.83 -24.44
C ASN A 108 -10.29 -5.32 -23.82
N LYS A 109 -10.30 -4.18 -23.12
CA LYS A 109 -9.11 -3.66 -22.42
C LYS A 109 -8.84 -4.40 -21.11
N LEU A 110 -9.90 -4.91 -20.48
CA LEU A 110 -9.85 -5.63 -19.22
C LEU A 110 -9.60 -7.13 -19.40
N ASP A 111 -9.90 -7.65 -20.59
CA ASP A 111 -9.58 -9.02 -20.96
C ASP A 111 -8.07 -9.27 -20.86
N GLY A 112 -7.70 -10.44 -20.32
CA GLY A 112 -6.30 -10.81 -20.08
C GLY A 112 -5.56 -10.06 -18.96
N LEU A 113 -6.15 -9.03 -18.30
CA LEU A 113 -5.47 -8.31 -17.21
C LEU A 113 -5.41 -9.08 -15.88
N GLY A 114 -6.20 -10.14 -15.76
CA GLY A 114 -6.32 -10.91 -14.52
C GLY A 114 -6.89 -10.07 -13.37
N PRO A 115 -6.74 -10.52 -12.11
CA PRO A 115 -7.34 -9.84 -10.96
C PRO A 115 -6.58 -8.58 -10.52
N GLU A 116 -5.29 -8.48 -10.81
CA GLU A 116 -4.41 -7.41 -10.31
C GLU A 116 -4.16 -6.30 -11.34
N GLY A 117 -4.50 -6.51 -12.60
CA GLY A 117 -4.36 -5.48 -13.63
C GLY A 117 -5.44 -4.42 -13.57
N PHE A 118 -5.16 -3.27 -14.17
CA PHE A 118 -6.04 -2.10 -14.17
C PHE A 118 -5.92 -1.29 -15.46
N VAL A 119 -6.91 -0.42 -15.65
CA VAL A 119 -6.99 0.55 -16.73
C VAL A 119 -7.16 1.94 -16.12
N ILE A 120 -6.45 2.93 -16.64
CA ILE A 120 -6.61 4.36 -16.31
C ILE A 120 -6.84 5.10 -17.62
N LEU A 121 -7.99 5.76 -17.77
CA LEU A 121 -8.31 6.47 -19.01
C LEU A 121 -9.17 7.70 -18.78
N ASN A 122 -9.09 8.68 -19.68
CA ASN A 122 -10.12 9.69 -19.81
C ASN A 122 -11.32 9.09 -20.56
N THR A 123 -12.53 9.21 -20.00
CA THR A 123 -13.75 8.68 -20.62
C THR A 123 -14.98 9.50 -20.21
N THR A 124 -16.14 9.12 -20.75
CA THR A 124 -17.44 9.63 -20.33
C THR A 124 -18.14 8.65 -19.40
N PHE A 125 -18.46 9.12 -18.20
CA PHE A 125 -19.17 8.38 -17.15
C PHE A 125 -20.40 9.18 -16.73
N ASP A 126 -21.61 8.60 -16.79
CA ASP A 126 -22.88 9.30 -16.59
C ASP A 126 -22.96 10.64 -17.36
N LYS A 127 -22.49 10.65 -18.62
CA LYS A 127 -22.42 11.83 -19.50
C LYS A 127 -21.48 12.96 -19.03
N LYS A 128 -20.57 12.69 -18.09
CA LYS A 128 -19.53 13.63 -17.62
C LYS A 128 -18.15 13.16 -18.06
N ARG A 129 -17.26 14.09 -18.42
CA ARG A 129 -15.85 13.74 -18.69
C ARG A 129 -15.14 13.51 -17.36
N VAL A 130 -14.52 12.35 -17.24
CA VAL A 130 -13.83 11.91 -16.02
C VAL A 130 -12.50 11.25 -16.36
N VAL A 131 -11.63 11.13 -15.36
CA VAL A 131 -10.58 10.11 -15.37
C VAL A 131 -11.12 8.90 -14.64
N LEU A 132 -11.19 7.76 -15.33
CA LEU A 132 -11.64 6.50 -14.76
C LEU A 132 -10.42 5.61 -14.45
N ILE A 133 -10.37 5.10 -13.22
CA ILE A 133 -9.46 4.05 -12.76
C ILE A 133 -10.31 2.80 -12.53
N THR A 134 -10.11 1.75 -13.32
CA THR A 134 -10.92 0.53 -13.20
C THR A 134 -10.11 -0.74 -13.35
N ALA A 135 -10.66 -1.85 -12.87
CA ALA A 135 -10.02 -3.16 -12.86
C ALA A 135 -11.05 -4.28 -12.77
N ASN A 136 -10.59 -5.52 -12.94
CA ASN A 136 -11.40 -6.73 -12.75
C ASN A 136 -11.68 -7.03 -11.27
N SER A 137 -10.89 -6.50 -10.33
CA SER A 137 -11.09 -6.69 -8.89
C SER A 137 -10.58 -5.51 -8.07
N ASP A 138 -10.94 -5.46 -6.79
CA ASP A 138 -10.61 -4.36 -5.87
C ASP A 138 -9.10 -4.07 -5.80
N ILE A 139 -8.25 -5.12 -5.80
CA ILE A 139 -6.80 -4.93 -5.67
C ILE A 139 -6.20 -4.27 -6.91
N GLY A 140 -6.74 -4.56 -8.09
CA GLY A 140 -6.36 -3.86 -9.32
C GLY A 140 -6.73 -2.38 -9.25
N VAL A 141 -7.90 -2.03 -8.68
CA VAL A 141 -8.29 -0.63 -8.45
C VAL A 141 -7.29 0.07 -7.52
N LEU A 142 -6.88 -0.58 -6.42
CA LEU A 142 -5.88 -0.03 -5.50
C LEU A 142 -4.54 0.24 -6.21
N TYR A 143 -4.06 -0.71 -7.02
CA TYR A 143 -2.83 -0.52 -7.80
C TYR A 143 -2.97 0.58 -8.85
N GLY A 144 -4.14 0.72 -9.47
CA GLY A 144 -4.47 1.82 -10.37
C GLY A 144 -4.46 3.18 -9.68
N VAL A 145 -4.97 3.28 -8.45
CA VAL A 145 -4.90 4.50 -7.63
C VAL A 145 -3.46 4.89 -7.35
N PHE A 146 -2.61 3.94 -6.90
CA PHE A 146 -1.19 4.22 -6.69
C PHE A 146 -0.47 4.64 -7.98
N HIS A 147 -0.80 4.01 -9.12
CA HIS A 147 -0.26 4.42 -10.41
C HIS A 147 -0.68 5.84 -10.77
N PHE A 148 -1.97 6.17 -10.63
CA PHE A 148 -2.47 7.52 -10.91
C PHE A 148 -1.78 8.59 -10.05
N LEU A 149 -1.63 8.33 -8.75
CA LEU A 149 -0.89 9.24 -7.85
C LEU A 149 0.58 9.37 -8.26
N ARG A 150 1.21 8.27 -8.71
CA ARG A 150 2.57 8.31 -9.25
C ARG A 150 2.67 9.22 -10.49
N LEU A 151 1.68 9.21 -11.40
CA LEU A 151 1.66 10.15 -12.55
C LEU A 151 1.74 11.60 -12.06
N LEU A 152 0.93 11.96 -11.06
CA LEU A 152 0.93 13.30 -10.49
C LEU A 152 2.29 13.64 -9.83
N GLN A 153 2.82 12.73 -9.02
CA GLN A 153 4.13 12.88 -8.36
C GLN A 153 5.30 13.03 -9.34
N THR A 154 5.18 12.41 -10.53
CA THR A 154 6.19 12.46 -11.59
C THR A 154 5.91 13.53 -12.65
N HIS A 155 4.89 14.37 -12.41
CA HIS A 155 4.52 15.50 -13.27
C HIS A 155 4.03 15.10 -14.68
N GLU A 156 3.46 13.91 -14.84
CA GLU A 156 2.92 13.41 -16.11
C GLU A 156 1.59 14.06 -16.53
N ALA A 157 1.33 14.17 -17.83
CA ALA A 157 0.06 14.71 -18.35
C ALA A 157 -1.13 13.77 -18.02
N ILE A 158 -2.32 14.33 -17.79
CA ILE A 158 -3.54 13.57 -17.43
C ILE A 158 -4.76 13.86 -18.33
N GLU A 159 -4.57 14.60 -19.40
CA GLU A 159 -5.64 15.08 -20.29
C GLU A 159 -6.12 13.98 -21.27
N ASN A 160 -5.23 13.04 -21.62
CA ASN A 160 -5.41 11.99 -22.63
C ASN A 160 -4.83 10.63 -22.19
N LEU A 161 -5.16 10.20 -20.98
CA LEU A 161 -4.78 8.90 -20.44
C LEU A 161 -5.50 7.78 -21.22
N ASP A 162 -4.72 6.78 -21.60
CA ASP A 162 -5.19 5.45 -22.01
C ASP A 162 -4.12 4.41 -21.61
N ILE A 163 -4.10 4.10 -20.32
CA ILE A 163 -3.09 3.25 -19.69
C ILE A 163 -3.74 1.92 -19.33
N THR A 164 -3.08 0.82 -19.69
CA THR A 164 -3.43 -0.53 -19.24
C THR A 164 -2.16 -1.16 -18.66
N SER A 165 -2.29 -1.79 -17.50
CA SER A 165 -1.15 -2.42 -16.84
C SER A 165 -1.57 -3.66 -16.05
N SER A 166 -0.77 -4.71 -16.14
CA SER A 166 -0.95 -5.95 -15.39
C SER A 166 0.40 -6.49 -14.93
N PRO A 167 0.49 -7.10 -13.74
CA PRO A 167 1.74 -7.68 -13.28
C PRO A 167 2.13 -8.89 -14.14
N ARG A 168 3.40 -8.95 -14.56
CA ARG A 168 3.96 -10.09 -15.30
C ARG A 168 4.39 -11.26 -14.40
N ILE A 169 4.58 -10.99 -13.12
CA ILE A 169 5.02 -11.97 -12.12
C ILE A 169 3.90 -12.13 -11.10
N LYS A 170 3.44 -13.36 -10.90
CA LYS A 170 2.33 -13.67 -9.98
C LYS A 170 2.70 -13.46 -8.51
N LEU A 171 3.90 -13.87 -8.10
CA LEU A 171 4.38 -13.74 -6.72
C LEU A 171 5.47 -12.67 -6.66
N ARG A 172 5.13 -11.53 -6.06
CA ARG A 172 6.01 -10.37 -5.89
C ARG A 172 6.18 -10.19 -4.39
N VAL A 173 7.18 -10.87 -3.82
CA VAL A 173 7.27 -11.15 -2.38
C VAL A 173 8.55 -10.57 -1.79
N LEU A 174 8.45 -9.85 -0.67
CA LEU A 174 9.61 -9.46 0.14
C LEU A 174 9.94 -10.49 1.20
N ASN A 175 11.22 -10.65 1.51
CA ASN A 175 11.71 -11.57 2.53
C ASN A 175 12.38 -10.77 3.65
N HIS A 176 12.01 -11.06 4.89
CA HIS A 176 12.59 -10.45 6.08
C HIS A 176 13.43 -11.49 6.82
N TRP A 177 14.70 -11.17 7.07
CA TRP A 177 15.61 -12.04 7.82
C TRP A 177 15.52 -11.75 9.33
N ASP A 178 14.28 -11.70 9.81
CA ASP A 178 13.96 -11.19 11.14
C ASP A 178 13.82 -12.35 12.13
N ASN A 179 14.58 -12.27 13.22
CA ASN A 179 14.47 -13.20 14.33
C ASN A 179 13.30 -12.80 15.24
N LEU A 180 12.75 -13.77 15.99
CA LEU A 180 11.59 -13.52 16.86
C LEU A 180 11.92 -12.62 18.07
N ASN A 181 13.20 -12.44 18.40
CA ASN A 181 13.68 -11.44 19.37
C ASN A 181 13.91 -10.05 18.73
N ARG A 182 13.43 -9.86 17.50
CA ARG A 182 13.47 -8.63 16.69
C ARG A 182 14.83 -8.23 16.13
N THR A 183 15.92 -8.98 16.39
CA THR A 183 17.16 -8.73 15.64
C THR A 183 17.01 -9.15 14.19
N VAL A 184 17.72 -8.49 13.28
CA VAL A 184 17.65 -8.78 11.84
C VAL A 184 18.99 -9.30 11.37
N GLU A 185 19.02 -10.52 10.83
CA GLU A 185 20.21 -11.08 10.24
C GLU A 185 20.54 -10.34 8.94
N ARG A 186 21.76 -9.81 8.85
CA ARG A 186 22.17 -8.87 7.78
C ARG A 186 21.29 -7.60 7.72
N GLY A 187 20.72 -7.20 8.85
CA GLY A 187 19.96 -5.95 8.96
C GLY A 187 20.84 -4.75 9.28
N TYR A 188 20.68 -3.68 8.50
CA TYR A 188 21.42 -2.42 8.66
C TYR A 188 20.50 -1.22 8.95
N ALA A 189 19.21 -1.46 9.16
CA ALA A 189 18.16 -0.44 9.30
C ALA A 189 17.42 -0.51 10.64
N GLY A 190 18.06 -1.06 11.68
CA GLY A 190 17.48 -1.19 13.01
C GLY A 190 16.81 -2.55 13.27
N PHE A 191 15.92 -2.58 14.26
CA PHE A 191 15.20 -3.79 14.66
C PHE A 191 14.06 -4.12 13.70
N SER A 192 13.64 -5.39 13.74
CA SER A 192 12.44 -5.88 13.07
C SER A 192 11.25 -4.97 13.34
N LEU A 193 10.49 -4.73 12.27
CA LEU A 193 9.22 -4.02 12.32
C LEU A 193 8.22 -4.75 13.21
N TRP A 194 8.29 -6.08 13.32
CA TRP A 194 7.29 -6.87 14.02
C TRP A 194 7.49 -6.79 15.54
N ASP A 195 6.70 -5.99 16.23
CA ASP A 195 6.72 -5.91 17.69
C ASP A 195 5.95 -7.08 18.32
N TRP A 196 6.54 -8.28 18.24
CA TRP A 196 5.95 -9.53 18.71
C TRP A 196 5.48 -9.49 20.17
N HIS A 197 6.11 -8.67 21.01
CA HIS A 197 5.73 -8.59 22.43
C HIS A 197 4.39 -7.91 22.65
N ARG A 198 4.04 -6.94 21.79
CA ARG A 198 2.78 -6.18 21.93
C ARG A 198 1.66 -6.67 21.01
N LEU A 199 1.99 -7.44 19.98
CA LEU A 199 0.98 -8.13 19.17
C LEU A 199 0.29 -9.24 19.98
N PRO A 200 -0.99 -9.56 19.73
CA PRO A 200 -1.89 -8.88 18.81
C PRO A 200 -2.55 -7.62 19.38
N ASP A 201 -2.43 -7.38 20.69
CA ASP A 201 -3.19 -6.35 21.42
C ASP A 201 -2.90 -4.90 20.96
N TYR A 202 -1.71 -4.66 20.44
CA TYR A 202 -1.29 -3.37 19.93
C TYR A 202 -0.85 -3.44 18.46
N ILE A 203 -1.62 -2.78 17.61
CA ILE A 203 -1.34 -2.63 16.17
C ILE A 203 -0.68 -1.27 15.93
N HIS A 204 0.64 -1.26 15.80
CA HIS A 204 1.38 -0.03 15.53
C HIS A 204 1.06 0.55 14.13
N PRO A 205 0.87 1.87 13.99
CA PRO A 205 0.53 2.50 12.70
C PRO A 205 1.46 2.19 11.53
N TYR A 206 2.78 2.06 11.76
CA TYR A 206 3.73 1.71 10.70
C TYR A 206 3.46 0.37 10.01
N TYR A 207 2.67 -0.55 10.61
CA TYR A 207 2.28 -1.79 9.93
C TYR A 207 1.44 -1.49 8.69
N ARG A 208 0.51 -0.54 8.83
CA ARG A 208 -0.29 -0.04 7.70
C ARG A 208 0.61 0.67 6.70
N ASP A 209 1.54 1.51 7.16
CA ASP A 209 2.43 2.26 6.26
C ASP A 209 3.40 1.33 5.49
N TYR A 210 3.86 0.25 6.11
CA TYR A 210 4.57 -0.85 5.45
C TYR A 210 3.72 -1.48 4.35
N ALA A 211 2.46 -1.81 4.63
CA ALA A 211 1.55 -2.39 3.64
C ALA A 211 1.27 -1.42 2.48
N ARG A 212 1.10 -0.13 2.78
CA ARG A 212 0.93 0.95 1.78
C ARG A 212 2.14 1.06 0.86
N ALA A 213 3.35 1.10 1.42
CA ALA A 213 4.58 1.18 0.63
C ALA A 213 4.70 -0.02 -0.32
N ASN A 214 4.48 -1.23 0.16
CA ASN A 214 4.53 -2.44 -0.66
C ASN A 214 3.46 -2.45 -1.76
N ALA A 215 2.20 -2.14 -1.42
CA ALA A 215 1.11 -2.11 -2.39
C ALA A 215 1.32 -1.05 -3.49
N SER A 216 1.98 0.07 -3.19
CA SER A 216 2.29 1.09 -4.19
C SER A 216 3.22 0.63 -5.31
N LEU A 217 4.01 -0.42 -5.04
CA LEU A 217 4.87 -1.10 -6.01
C LEU A 217 4.23 -2.38 -6.56
N GLY A 218 3.02 -2.71 -6.14
CA GLY A 218 2.33 -3.94 -6.47
C GLY A 218 2.89 -5.19 -5.77
N ILE A 219 3.73 -5.06 -4.74
CA ILE A 219 4.19 -6.23 -3.96
C ILE A 219 2.97 -6.87 -3.27
N ASN A 220 2.82 -8.18 -3.42
CA ASN A 220 1.63 -8.92 -2.98
C ASN A 220 1.92 -10.06 -1.99
N GLY A 221 3.16 -10.16 -1.52
CA GLY A 221 3.49 -11.02 -0.39
C GLY A 221 4.64 -10.52 0.47
N THR A 222 4.69 -11.00 1.71
CA THR A 222 5.80 -10.78 2.61
C THR A 222 6.07 -12.03 3.45
N VAL A 223 7.33 -12.44 3.53
CA VAL A 223 7.80 -13.46 4.47
C VAL A 223 8.27 -12.75 5.73
N LEU A 224 7.61 -12.97 6.87
CA LEU A 224 7.85 -12.16 8.07
C LEU A 224 9.16 -12.49 8.79
N ASN A 225 9.62 -13.74 8.71
CA ASN A 225 10.65 -14.26 9.59
C ASN A 225 11.84 -14.86 8.82
N ASN A 226 12.96 -14.89 9.53
CA ASN A 226 14.23 -15.37 9.04
C ASN A 226 14.14 -16.79 8.46
N VAL A 227 14.87 -17.00 7.36
CA VAL A 227 15.05 -18.31 6.72
C VAL A 227 15.76 -19.30 7.64
N ASN A 228 16.60 -18.80 8.56
CA ASN A 228 17.07 -19.54 9.74
C ASN A 228 15.93 -19.66 10.77
N ALA A 229 14.89 -20.39 10.37
CA ALA A 229 13.58 -20.35 10.99
C ALA A 229 13.55 -20.88 12.42
N ASN A 230 12.72 -20.26 13.24
CA ASN A 230 12.38 -20.70 14.59
C ASN A 230 10.98 -21.33 14.58
N ALA A 231 10.86 -22.57 15.04
CA ALA A 231 9.59 -23.33 15.04
C ALA A 231 8.47 -22.65 15.84
N LEU A 232 8.81 -21.79 16.81
CA LEU A 232 7.82 -21.08 17.64
C LEU A 232 6.83 -20.26 16.81
N ILE A 233 7.21 -19.79 15.61
CA ILE A 233 6.31 -19.04 14.72
C ILE A 233 5.05 -19.83 14.32
N LEU A 234 5.09 -21.16 14.42
CA LEU A 234 3.98 -22.08 14.11
C LEU A 234 3.13 -22.45 15.34
N THR A 235 3.42 -21.89 16.52
CA THR A 235 2.63 -22.12 17.74
C THR A 235 1.38 -21.24 17.74
N PRO A 236 0.28 -21.63 18.43
CA PRO A 236 -0.95 -20.85 18.47
C PRO A 236 -0.74 -19.37 18.86
N HIS A 237 0.06 -19.13 19.91
CA HIS A 237 0.37 -17.79 20.40
C HIS A 237 1.07 -16.90 19.36
N TYR A 238 1.96 -17.44 18.53
CA TYR A 238 2.56 -16.66 17.45
C TYR A 238 1.63 -16.50 16.26
N LEU A 239 0.82 -17.52 15.95
CA LEU A 239 -0.14 -17.44 14.84
C LEU A 239 -1.22 -16.38 15.08
N GLU A 240 -1.62 -16.12 16.33
CA GLU A 240 -2.48 -14.99 16.67
C GLU A 240 -1.84 -13.63 16.32
N LYS A 241 -0.54 -13.47 16.60
CA LYS A 241 0.23 -12.26 16.25
C LYS A 241 0.40 -12.12 14.75
N VAL A 242 0.67 -13.22 14.05
CA VAL A 242 0.74 -13.27 12.59
C VAL A 242 -0.61 -12.91 11.97
N ALA A 243 -1.72 -13.40 12.52
CA ALA A 243 -3.07 -13.08 12.06
C ALA A 243 -3.39 -11.59 12.24
N ALA A 244 -2.97 -10.98 13.34
CA ALA A 244 -3.09 -9.54 13.55
C ALA A 244 -2.38 -8.73 12.44
N LEU A 245 -1.14 -9.09 12.09
CA LEU A 245 -0.44 -8.48 10.95
C LEU A 245 -1.17 -8.76 9.62
N ALA A 246 -1.63 -10.00 9.40
CA ALA A 246 -2.36 -10.37 8.19
C ALA A 246 -3.63 -9.54 8.01
N ASN A 247 -4.31 -9.20 9.10
CA ASN A 247 -5.51 -8.37 9.07
C ASN A 247 -5.22 -6.93 8.62
N VAL A 248 -4.07 -6.37 9.01
CA VAL A 248 -3.63 -5.04 8.54
C VAL A 248 -3.23 -5.08 7.06
N PHE A 249 -2.62 -6.18 6.63
CA PHE A 249 -2.03 -6.31 5.29
C PHE A 249 -3.04 -6.69 4.21
N ARG A 250 -4.11 -7.41 4.58
CA ARG A 250 -5.12 -7.94 3.65
C ARG A 250 -5.80 -6.86 2.79
N PRO A 251 -6.22 -5.68 3.31
CA PRO A 251 -6.77 -4.60 2.48
C PRO A 251 -5.82 -4.13 1.37
N TYR A 252 -4.51 -4.27 1.58
CA TYR A 252 -3.47 -3.86 0.63
C TYR A 252 -3.01 -5.00 -0.31
N GLY A 253 -3.69 -6.16 -0.28
CA GLY A 253 -3.38 -7.32 -1.12
C GLY A 253 -2.09 -8.04 -0.75
N LEU A 254 -1.53 -7.77 0.43
CA LEU A 254 -0.25 -8.33 0.85
C LEU A 254 -0.46 -9.61 1.66
N LYS A 255 -0.19 -10.76 1.04
CA LYS A 255 -0.28 -12.07 1.71
C LYS A 255 0.91 -12.31 2.63
N ILE A 256 0.67 -12.99 3.74
CA ILE A 256 1.74 -13.39 4.65
C ILE A 256 2.22 -14.80 4.33
N TYR A 257 3.53 -14.94 4.30
CA TYR A 257 4.26 -16.20 4.23
C TYR A 257 5.16 -16.32 5.45
N LEU A 258 5.53 -17.54 5.81
CA LEU A 258 6.41 -17.82 6.94
C LEU A 258 7.53 -18.74 6.46
N SER A 259 8.77 -18.43 6.85
CA SER A 259 9.87 -19.39 6.75
C SER A 259 9.64 -20.47 7.81
N ILE A 260 9.62 -21.74 7.39
CA ILE A 260 9.34 -22.86 8.29
C ILE A 260 10.63 -23.59 8.70
N ARG A 261 10.66 -24.09 9.93
CA ARG A 261 11.72 -24.97 10.40
C ARG A 261 11.34 -26.41 10.10
N PHE A 262 12.12 -27.10 9.28
CA PHE A 262 11.80 -28.47 8.86
C PHE A 262 11.68 -29.45 10.04
N SER A 263 12.49 -29.25 11.08
CA SER A 263 12.44 -30.03 12.33
C SER A 263 11.32 -29.66 13.29
N ALA A 264 10.39 -28.77 12.92
CA ALA A 264 9.28 -28.35 13.80
C ALA A 264 8.42 -29.51 14.36
N PRO A 265 8.18 -30.62 13.65
CA PRO A 265 7.50 -31.79 14.22
C PRO A 265 8.20 -32.35 15.47
N ILE A 266 9.54 -32.29 15.52
CA ILE A 266 10.30 -32.64 16.73
C ILE A 266 10.19 -31.50 17.74
N ASP A 267 10.61 -30.29 17.33
CA ASP A 267 10.86 -29.16 18.23
C ASP A 267 9.60 -28.70 19.00
N ILE A 268 8.44 -28.72 18.35
CA ILE A 268 7.16 -28.26 18.93
C ILE A 268 6.02 -29.26 18.73
N GLY A 269 6.26 -30.37 18.04
CA GLY A 269 5.26 -31.38 17.74
C GLY A 269 5.36 -32.65 18.59
N GLY A 270 6.47 -32.87 19.30
CA GLY A 270 6.70 -34.05 20.14
C GLY A 270 6.98 -35.34 19.35
N LEU A 271 7.22 -35.26 18.04
CA LEU A 271 7.62 -36.42 17.24
C LEU A 271 9.12 -36.71 17.45
N LYS A 272 9.52 -37.96 17.18
CA LYS A 272 10.93 -38.38 17.29
C LYS A 272 11.76 -38.07 16.04
N VAL A 273 11.09 -37.87 14.90
CA VAL A 273 11.70 -37.65 13.59
C VAL A 273 11.02 -36.49 12.86
N SER A 274 11.67 -36.01 11.81
CA SER A 274 11.09 -35.08 10.84
C SER A 274 11.25 -35.59 9.41
N ASP A 275 11.36 -36.91 9.25
CA ASP A 275 11.38 -37.56 7.93
C ASP A 275 10.05 -37.28 7.21
N PRO A 276 10.07 -36.67 6.01
CA PRO A 276 8.84 -36.36 5.27
C PRO A 276 8.07 -37.60 4.80
N LEU A 277 8.69 -38.78 4.83
CA LEU A 277 8.04 -40.06 4.51
C LEU A 277 7.32 -40.68 5.72
N ASP A 278 7.58 -40.21 6.94
CA ASP A 278 6.89 -40.70 8.14
C ASP A 278 5.42 -40.23 8.14
N PRO A 279 4.43 -41.15 8.24
CA PRO A 279 3.01 -40.78 8.23
C PRO A 279 2.60 -39.82 9.35
N GLN A 280 3.23 -39.89 10.52
CA GLN A 280 2.95 -38.97 11.63
C GLN A 280 3.46 -37.57 11.31
N VAL A 281 4.61 -37.45 10.65
CA VAL A 281 5.16 -36.15 10.22
C VAL A 281 4.26 -35.52 9.16
N GLN A 282 3.79 -36.29 8.19
CA GLN A 282 2.82 -35.83 7.17
C GLN A 282 1.53 -35.33 7.83
N GLN A 283 0.98 -36.11 8.77
CA GLN A 283 -0.23 -35.75 9.48
C GLN A 283 -0.03 -34.50 10.35
N TRP A 284 1.15 -34.32 10.95
CA TRP A 284 1.48 -33.14 11.73
C TRP A 284 1.47 -31.87 10.86
N TRP A 285 2.14 -31.89 9.71
CA TRP A 285 2.14 -30.76 8.78
C TRP A 285 0.74 -30.48 8.22
N LYS A 286 -0.03 -31.52 7.89
CA LYS A 286 -1.42 -31.38 7.43
C LYS A 286 -2.32 -30.74 8.49
N LYS A 287 -2.14 -31.07 9.76
CA LYS A 287 -2.91 -30.46 10.87
C LYS A 287 -2.47 -29.03 11.16
N LYS A 288 -1.21 -28.68 10.87
CA LYS A 288 -0.66 -27.35 11.12
C LYS A 288 -1.06 -26.34 10.03
N ALA A 289 -1.18 -26.79 8.79
CA ALA A 289 -1.66 -26.00 7.65
C ALA A 289 -3.13 -25.63 7.78
#